data_AF-A0A2M6YHS4-F1
#
_entry.id   AF-A0A2M6YHS4-F1
#
_cell.length_a   1.000
_cell.length_b   1.000
_cell.length_c   1.000
_cell.angle_alpha   90.00
_cell.angle_beta   90.00
_cell.angle_gamma   90.00
#
_symmetry.space_group_name_H-M   'P 1'
#
loop_
_entity.id
_entity.type
_entity.pdbx_description
1 polymer ?
#
loop_
_entity_poly.entity_id
_entity_poly.type
_entity_poly.pdbx_seq_one_letter_code
_entity_poly.pdbx_strand_id
1 'polypeptide(L)'
;MNILDRLKSAFKAWRKPRPNYPFAFLFRKFQGVLELNNAILERMAEMGAKLSGDYVFDKHYIEEATEHLGDLVQKLIYELNLLSDQKYIELYSAFQRIQTGIQREVAGERWVPDVPYILPLTAVNRDLSEETGAKSANLGEVKNAMGIAVADGFAITTRAFHDMLEHCKLAPAIDEVSRFIKEVGDDWTETNETRLDELAGRIR
;
A
#
# COMPACT_ATOMS: atom_id res chain seq x y z
N MET A 1 -45.45 -13.90 41.63
CA MET A 1 -44.44 -14.43 40.69
C MET A 1 -43.62 -13.23 40.22
N ASN A 2 -42.36 -13.13 40.66
CA ASN A 2 -41.65 -11.86 40.78
C ASN A 2 -41.06 -11.36 39.44
N ILE A 3 -41.34 -10.10 39.10
CA ILE A 3 -40.78 -9.34 37.97
C ILE A 3 -39.23 -9.33 37.99
N LEU A 4 -38.64 -9.40 39.20
CA LEU A 4 -37.21 -9.53 39.43
C LEU A 4 -36.59 -10.80 38.84
N ASP A 5 -37.33 -11.91 38.72
CA ASP A 5 -36.81 -13.16 38.16
C ASP A 5 -36.75 -13.11 36.62
N ARG A 6 -37.70 -12.40 35.98
CA ARG A 6 -37.70 -12.19 34.51
C ARG A 6 -36.61 -11.21 34.07
N LEU A 7 -36.30 -10.21 34.89
CA LEU A 7 -35.20 -9.28 34.63
C LEU A 7 -33.83 -9.96 34.75
N LYS A 8 -33.64 -10.82 35.76
CA LYS A 8 -32.40 -11.60 35.92
C LYS A 8 -32.21 -12.64 34.82
N SER A 9 -33.28 -13.29 34.33
CA SER A 9 -33.19 -14.23 33.21
C SER A 9 -32.84 -13.54 31.88
N ALA A 10 -33.35 -12.33 31.66
CA ALA A 10 -33.04 -11.52 30.48
C ALA A 10 -31.59 -11.01 30.49
N PHE A 11 -31.06 -10.62 31.66
CA PHE A 11 -29.66 -10.18 31.81
C PHE A 11 -28.66 -11.34 31.67
N LYS A 12 -29.04 -12.55 32.06
CA LYS A 12 -28.21 -13.77 31.93
C LYS A 12 -28.14 -14.29 30.49
N ALA A 13 -29.17 -14.05 29.68
CA ALA A 13 -29.24 -14.46 28.27
C ALA A 13 -28.34 -13.63 27.34
N TRP A 14 -27.87 -12.46 27.77
CA TRP A 14 -27.06 -11.57 26.94
C TRP A 14 -25.55 -11.79 27.06
N ARG A 15 -25.14 -12.62 28.03
CA ARG A 15 -23.75 -13.00 28.20
C ARG A 15 -23.55 -14.37 27.55
N LYS A 16 -23.10 -14.39 26.29
CA LYS A 16 -22.65 -15.63 25.64
C LYS A 16 -21.73 -16.38 26.62
N PRO A 17 -21.98 -17.67 26.91
CA PRO A 17 -21.10 -18.43 27.79
C PRO A 17 -19.72 -18.43 27.16
N ARG A 18 -18.73 -17.90 27.89
CA ARG A 18 -17.34 -17.92 27.43
C ARG A 18 -16.93 -19.37 27.23
N PRO A 19 -16.41 -19.77 26.07
CA PRO A 19 -15.85 -21.10 25.89
C PRO A 19 -14.78 -21.32 26.97
N ASN A 20 -14.96 -22.35 27.79
CA ASN A 20 -14.03 -22.66 28.88
C ASN A 20 -12.85 -23.45 28.32
N TYR A 21 -11.84 -22.72 27.82
CA TYR A 21 -10.60 -23.35 27.37
C TYR A 21 -9.70 -23.71 28.56
N PRO A 22 -9.09 -24.90 28.58
CA PRO A 22 -8.08 -25.23 29.57
C PRO A 22 -6.93 -24.21 29.56
N PHE A 23 -6.38 -23.87 30.73
CA PHE A 23 -5.25 -22.93 30.82
C PHE A 23 -4.07 -23.34 29.93
N ALA A 24 -3.74 -24.64 29.88
CA ALA A 24 -2.66 -25.13 29.03
C ALA A 24 -2.89 -24.85 27.53
N PHE A 25 -4.15 -24.86 27.08
CA PHE A 25 -4.50 -24.50 25.71
C PHE A 25 -4.30 -23.00 25.45
N LEU A 26 -4.79 -22.15 26.34
CA LEU A 26 -4.61 -20.70 26.24
C LEU A 26 -3.12 -20.33 26.33
N PHE A 27 -2.37 -20.96 27.22
CA PHE A 27 -0.94 -20.73 27.35
C PHE A 27 -0.19 -21.09 26.05
N ARG A 28 -0.51 -22.23 25.42
CA ARG A 28 0.05 -22.59 24.11
C ARG A 28 -0.28 -21.57 23.03
N LYS A 29 -1.51 -21.03 23.02
CA LYS A 29 -1.89 -19.98 22.07
C LYS A 29 -1.16 -18.67 22.32
N PHE A 30 -0.90 -18.34 23.58
CA PHE A 30 -0.08 -17.18 23.93
C PHE A 30 1.37 -17.35 23.46
N GLN A 31 1.96 -18.52 23.67
CA GLN A 31 3.29 -18.84 23.14
C GLN A 31 3.34 -18.74 21.61
N GLY A 32 2.33 -19.27 20.92
CA GLY A 32 2.25 -19.19 19.46
C GLY A 32 2.13 -17.74 18.95
N VAL A 33 1.40 -16.86 19.63
CA VAL A 33 1.39 -15.42 19.31
C VAL A 33 2.80 -14.81 19.43
N LEU A 34 3.56 -15.15 20.47
CA LEU A 34 4.92 -14.63 20.64
C LEU A 34 5.87 -15.17 19.57
N GLU A 35 5.78 -16.46 19.26
CA GLU A 35 6.59 -17.12 18.22
C GLU A 35 6.31 -16.51 16.84
N LEU A 36 5.03 -16.33 16.49
CA LEU A 36 4.62 -15.70 15.23
C LEU A 36 5.08 -14.25 15.16
N ASN A 37 4.96 -13.49 16.26
CA ASN A 37 5.41 -12.10 16.29
C ASN A 37 6.92 -11.99 16.05
N ASN A 38 7.73 -12.86 16.69
CA ASN A 38 9.16 -12.87 16.47
C ASN A 38 9.51 -13.25 15.03
N ALA A 39 8.85 -14.27 14.46
CA ALA A 39 9.06 -14.65 13.06
C ALA A 39 8.73 -13.51 12.08
N ILE A 40 7.64 -12.75 12.34
CA ILE A 40 7.28 -11.56 11.55
C ILE A 40 8.37 -10.49 11.64
N LEU A 41 8.84 -10.17 12.85
CA LEU A 41 9.88 -9.18 13.08
C LEU A 41 11.21 -9.57 12.41
N GLU A 42 11.61 -10.83 12.54
CA GLU A 42 12.82 -11.37 11.88
C GLU A 42 12.71 -11.27 10.36
N ARG A 43 11.54 -11.61 9.80
CA ARG A 43 11.32 -11.54 8.36
C ARG A 43 11.35 -10.10 7.85
N MET A 44 10.75 -9.16 8.58
CA MET A 44 10.85 -7.73 8.25
C MET A 44 12.29 -7.22 8.33
N ALA A 45 13.06 -7.67 9.32
CA ALA A 45 14.47 -7.32 9.44
C ALA A 45 15.31 -7.86 8.25
N GLU A 46 15.07 -9.10 7.82
CA GLU A 46 15.73 -9.66 6.62
C GLU A 46 15.37 -8.88 5.35
N MET A 47 14.10 -8.53 5.16
CA MET A 47 13.66 -7.70 4.04
C MET A 47 14.31 -6.32 4.07
N GLY A 48 14.38 -5.69 5.26
CA GLY A 48 15.05 -4.41 5.45
C GLY A 48 16.55 -4.47 5.16
N ALA A 49 17.22 -5.57 5.51
CA ALA A 49 18.62 -5.79 5.16
C ALA A 49 18.83 -5.92 3.64
N LYS A 50 17.90 -6.58 2.93
CA LYS A 50 17.98 -6.65 1.46
C LYS A 50 17.70 -5.32 0.78
N LEU A 51 16.92 -4.45 1.41
CA LEU A 51 16.66 -3.09 0.93
C LEU A 51 17.88 -2.16 1.07
N SER A 52 18.90 -2.50 1.88
CA SER A 52 20.08 -1.63 2.08
C SER A 52 20.91 -1.41 0.81
N GLY A 53 20.68 -2.20 -0.24
CA GLY A 53 21.43 -2.16 -1.49
C GLY A 53 22.64 -3.11 -1.53
N ASP A 54 22.94 -3.77 -0.40
CA ASP A 54 24.04 -4.75 -0.31
C ASP A 54 23.68 -6.12 -0.92
N TYR A 55 22.42 -6.31 -1.29
CA TYR A 55 21.89 -7.58 -1.81
C TYR A 55 21.10 -7.35 -3.11
N VAL A 56 21.31 -8.24 -4.08
CA VAL A 56 20.48 -8.31 -5.29
C VAL A 56 19.29 -9.22 -5.01
N PHE A 57 18.08 -8.73 -5.27
CA PHE A 57 16.84 -9.50 -5.22
C PHE A 57 15.97 -9.20 -6.43
N ASP A 58 15.12 -10.14 -6.80
CA ASP A 58 14.20 -10.03 -7.92
C ASP A 58 12.75 -9.78 -7.45
N LYS A 59 11.84 -9.58 -8.41
CA LYS A 59 10.42 -9.41 -8.11
C LYS A 59 9.82 -10.64 -7.41
N HIS A 60 10.27 -11.83 -7.78
CA HIS A 60 9.80 -13.08 -7.21
C HIS A 60 10.06 -13.15 -5.70
N TYR A 61 11.25 -12.71 -5.25
CA TYR A 61 11.55 -12.58 -3.84
C TYR A 61 10.56 -11.67 -3.11
N ILE A 62 10.17 -10.53 -3.70
CA ILE A 62 9.21 -9.60 -3.08
C ILE A 62 7.83 -10.25 -2.95
N GLU A 63 7.37 -10.94 -3.99
CA GLU A 63 6.11 -11.69 -4.00
C GLU A 63 6.09 -12.74 -2.88
N GLU A 64 7.11 -13.60 -2.82
CA GLU A 64 7.22 -14.65 -1.80
C GLU A 64 7.34 -14.06 -0.38
N ALA A 65 8.13 -13.00 -0.22
CA ALA A 65 8.32 -12.36 1.08
C ALA A 65 7.03 -11.75 1.63
N THR A 66 6.25 -11.09 0.77
CA THR A 66 4.98 -10.46 1.16
C THR A 66 3.87 -11.47 1.39
N GLU A 67 3.81 -12.55 0.60
CA GLU A 67 2.91 -13.68 0.84
C GLU A 67 3.20 -14.36 2.18
N HIS A 68 4.46 -14.70 2.44
CA HIS A 68 4.85 -15.36 3.67
C HIS A 68 4.62 -14.49 4.92
N LEU A 69 4.89 -13.18 4.85
CA LEU A 69 4.53 -12.25 5.93
C LEU A 69 3.01 -12.21 6.15
N GLY A 70 2.22 -12.17 5.08
CA GLY A 70 0.76 -12.21 5.14
C GLY A 70 0.24 -13.44 5.90
N ASP A 71 0.78 -14.62 5.59
CA ASP A 71 0.45 -15.87 6.26
C ASP A 71 0.75 -15.86 7.76
N LEU A 72 1.91 -15.34 8.15
CA LEU A 72 2.31 -15.25 9.55
C LEU A 72 1.39 -14.29 10.32
N VAL A 73 1.07 -13.14 9.75
CA VAL A 73 0.17 -12.15 10.35
C VAL A 73 -1.24 -12.70 10.48
N GLN A 74 -1.75 -13.40 9.46
CA GLN A 74 -3.08 -14.03 9.53
C GLN A 74 -3.16 -15.07 10.65
N LYS A 75 -2.14 -15.92 10.80
CA LYS A 75 -2.03 -16.89 11.89
C LYS A 75 -1.98 -16.19 13.25
N LEU A 76 -1.21 -15.09 13.37
CA LEU A 76 -1.11 -14.31 14.59
C LEU A 76 -2.46 -13.72 14.99
N ILE A 77 -3.18 -13.11 14.04
CA ILE A 77 -4.52 -12.56 14.27
C ILE A 77 -5.50 -13.64 14.74
N TYR A 78 -5.41 -14.84 14.17
CA TYR A 78 -6.22 -15.98 14.59
C TYR A 78 -5.94 -16.40 16.04
N GLU A 79 -4.68 -16.58 16.41
CA GLU A 79 -4.34 -16.99 17.77
C GLU A 79 -4.67 -15.90 18.80
N LEU A 80 -4.43 -14.64 18.46
CA LEU A 80 -4.78 -13.49 19.30
C LEU A 80 -6.30 -13.37 19.51
N ASN A 81 -7.09 -13.57 18.45
CA ASN A 81 -8.55 -13.57 18.56
C ASN A 81 -9.06 -14.73 19.41
N LEU A 82 -8.44 -15.90 19.29
CA LEU A 82 -8.82 -17.06 20.09
C LEU A 82 -8.52 -16.86 21.59
N LEU A 83 -7.39 -16.24 21.92
CA LEU A 83 -7.02 -15.88 23.30
C LEU A 83 -7.95 -14.84 23.92
N SER A 84 -8.48 -13.94 23.09
CA SER A 84 -9.24 -12.77 23.53
C SER A 84 -10.75 -12.95 23.43
N ASP A 85 -11.23 -14.18 23.24
CA ASP A 85 -12.67 -14.48 23.07
C ASP A 85 -13.29 -13.65 21.93
N GLN A 86 -12.58 -13.59 20.80
CA GLN A 86 -12.96 -12.88 19.58
C GLN A 86 -13.12 -11.36 19.73
N LYS A 87 -12.42 -10.75 20.71
CA LYS A 87 -12.46 -9.29 20.91
C LYS A 87 -11.90 -8.48 19.72
N TYR A 88 -11.02 -9.07 18.92
CA TYR A 88 -10.27 -8.37 17.88
C TYR A 88 -10.65 -8.82 16.46
N ILE A 89 -11.92 -9.15 16.22
CA ILE A 89 -12.41 -9.59 14.89
C ILE A 89 -12.10 -8.54 13.81
N GLU A 90 -12.11 -7.25 14.15
CA GLU A 90 -11.80 -6.15 13.23
C GLU A 90 -10.36 -6.21 12.67
N LEU A 91 -9.45 -6.94 13.31
CA LEU A 91 -8.11 -7.13 12.77
C LEU A 91 -8.13 -7.90 11.44
N TYR A 92 -9.14 -8.74 11.19
CA TYR A 92 -9.26 -9.43 9.90
C TYR A 92 -9.57 -8.47 8.75
N SER A 93 -10.46 -7.48 8.97
CA SER A 93 -10.78 -6.49 7.94
C SER A 93 -9.62 -5.52 7.73
N ALA A 94 -8.95 -5.11 8.81
CA ALA A 94 -7.73 -4.31 8.72
C ALA A 94 -6.61 -5.06 7.95
N PHE A 95 -6.41 -6.34 8.26
CA PHE A 95 -5.46 -7.21 7.56
C PHE A 95 -5.79 -7.34 6.08
N GLN A 96 -7.03 -7.65 5.72
CA GLN A 96 -7.44 -7.75 4.31
C GLN A 96 -7.18 -6.45 3.55
N ARG A 97 -7.55 -5.30 4.12
CA ARG A 97 -7.30 -3.98 3.50
C ARG A 97 -5.80 -3.76 3.24
N ILE A 98 -4.94 -4.07 4.21
CA ILE A 98 -3.49 -3.89 4.08
C ILE A 98 -2.93 -4.90 3.07
N GLN A 99 -3.31 -6.18 3.16
CA GLN A 99 -2.85 -7.23 2.24
C GLN A 99 -3.22 -6.92 0.80
N THR A 100 -4.44 -6.44 0.55
CA THR A 100 -4.85 -5.99 -0.79
C THR A 100 -3.99 -4.80 -1.25
N GLY A 101 -3.71 -3.83 -0.38
CA GLY A 101 -2.80 -2.73 -0.70
C GLY A 101 -1.42 -3.23 -1.14
N ILE A 102 -0.80 -4.10 -0.33
CA ILE A 102 0.50 -4.70 -0.63
C ILE A 102 0.47 -5.47 -1.96
N GLN A 103 -0.55 -6.29 -2.20
CA GLN A 103 -0.67 -7.07 -3.44
C GLN A 103 -0.78 -6.18 -4.69
N ARG A 104 -1.47 -5.04 -4.58
CA ARG A 104 -1.54 -4.06 -5.67
C ARG A 104 -0.18 -3.43 -5.98
N GLU A 105 0.55 -3.02 -4.95
CA GLU A 105 1.91 -2.49 -5.11
C GLU A 105 2.85 -3.51 -5.76
N VAL A 106 2.83 -4.76 -5.28
CA VAL A 106 3.67 -5.84 -5.81
C VAL A 106 3.27 -6.20 -7.25
N ALA A 107 1.97 -6.13 -7.59
CA ALA A 107 1.49 -6.30 -8.96
C ALA A 107 1.93 -5.15 -9.89
N GLY A 108 2.42 -4.03 -9.34
CA GLY A 108 2.74 -2.82 -10.08
C GLY A 108 1.50 -2.05 -10.50
N GLU A 109 0.36 -2.28 -9.84
CA GLU A 109 -0.78 -1.38 -9.95
C GLU A 109 -0.36 -0.02 -9.39
N ARG A 110 -0.54 1.04 -10.17
CA ARG A 110 -0.22 2.39 -9.72
C ARG A 110 -1.17 2.75 -8.59
N TRP A 111 -0.65 2.85 -7.38
CA TRP A 111 -1.38 3.48 -6.29
C TRP A 111 -1.60 4.94 -6.66
N VAL A 112 -2.86 5.32 -6.78
CA VAL A 112 -3.27 6.71 -6.94
C VAL A 112 -3.72 7.16 -5.54
N PRO A 113 -2.85 7.80 -4.74
CA PRO A 113 -3.28 8.29 -3.46
C PRO A 113 -4.39 9.33 -3.63
N ASP A 114 -5.29 9.42 -2.65
CA ASP A 114 -6.39 10.37 -2.69
C ASP A 114 -5.91 11.80 -2.35
N VAL A 115 -5.02 12.31 -3.20
CA VAL A 115 -4.54 13.69 -3.17
C VAL A 115 -5.36 14.54 -4.15
N PRO A 116 -5.60 15.83 -3.84
CA PRO A 116 -6.21 16.76 -4.78
C PRO A 116 -5.38 16.87 -6.08
N TYR A 117 -6.03 17.19 -7.20
CA TYR A 117 -5.34 17.43 -8.49
C TYR A 117 -4.40 18.64 -8.45
N ILE A 118 -4.71 19.60 -7.58
CA ILE A 118 -3.93 20.83 -7.41
C ILE A 118 -3.67 20.98 -5.92
N LEU A 119 -2.40 21.07 -5.55
CA LEU A 119 -1.96 21.32 -4.19
C LEU A 119 -1.33 22.72 -4.12
N PRO A 120 -1.86 23.63 -3.27
CA PRO A 120 -1.18 24.90 -3.03
C PRO A 120 0.17 24.64 -2.38
N LEU A 121 1.21 25.43 -2.71
CA LEU A 121 2.57 25.23 -2.16
C LEU A 121 2.59 25.28 -0.63
N THR A 122 1.61 25.92 0.02
CA THR A 122 1.44 25.95 1.48
C THR A 122 1.03 24.62 2.10
N ALA A 123 0.53 23.68 1.28
CA ALA A 123 0.13 22.33 1.69
C ALA A 123 1.12 21.25 1.19
N VAL A 124 2.16 21.65 0.44
CA VAL A 124 3.18 20.74 -0.10
C VAL A 124 4.32 20.59 0.92
N ASN A 125 4.77 19.35 1.13
CA ASN A 125 5.93 19.01 1.95
C ASN A 125 6.76 17.91 1.27
N ARG A 126 7.87 17.52 1.88
CA ARG A 126 8.76 16.47 1.34
C ARG A 126 8.08 15.11 1.18
N ASP A 127 7.11 14.77 2.03
CA ASP A 127 6.39 13.49 1.95
C ASP A 127 5.52 13.38 0.69
N LEU A 128 5.15 14.54 0.10
CA LEU A 128 4.40 14.63 -1.15
C LEU A 128 5.31 14.71 -2.39
N SER A 129 6.59 14.34 -2.28
CA SER A 129 7.55 14.39 -3.40
C SER A 129 7.17 13.46 -4.56
N GLU A 130 6.60 12.30 -4.28
CA GLU A 130 6.11 11.39 -5.32
C GLU A 130 4.88 11.97 -6.05
N GLU A 131 4.08 12.76 -5.34
CA GLU A 131 2.84 13.33 -5.86
C GLU A 131 3.00 14.66 -6.56
N THR A 132 3.94 15.49 -6.13
CA THR A 132 4.12 16.86 -6.65
C THR A 132 5.40 17.02 -7.47
N GLY A 133 6.23 15.98 -7.49
CA GLY A 133 7.59 15.98 -8.01
C GLY A 133 8.57 16.65 -7.03
N ALA A 134 9.83 16.19 -7.08
CA ALA A 134 10.87 16.63 -6.14
C ALA A 134 11.09 18.16 -6.09
N LYS A 135 10.90 18.86 -7.22
CA LYS A 135 11.06 20.33 -7.28
C LYS A 135 9.99 21.04 -6.47
N SER A 136 8.73 20.68 -6.68
CA SER A 136 7.59 21.29 -5.99
C SER A 136 7.63 20.96 -4.49
N ALA A 137 7.97 19.71 -4.15
CA ALA A 137 8.17 19.29 -2.77
C ALA A 137 9.25 20.09 -2.05
N ASN A 138 10.41 20.28 -2.70
CA ASN A 138 11.48 21.12 -2.14
C ASN A 138 11.04 22.57 -1.96
N LEU A 139 10.30 23.16 -2.92
CA LEU A 139 9.78 24.52 -2.78
C LEU A 139 8.78 24.65 -1.61
N GLY A 140 7.90 23.66 -1.45
CA GLY A 140 6.98 23.58 -0.30
C GLY A 140 7.74 23.48 1.02
N GLU A 141 8.76 22.63 1.08
CA GLU A 141 9.60 22.45 2.27
C GLU A 141 10.33 23.75 2.67
N VAL A 142 10.97 24.40 1.69
CA VAL A 142 11.68 25.68 1.87
C VAL A 142 10.73 26.77 2.39
N LYS A 143 9.51 26.81 1.88
CA LYS A 143 8.48 27.77 2.32
C LYS A 143 7.92 27.45 3.71
N ASN A 144 7.48 26.21 3.92
CA ASN A 144 6.63 25.84 5.04
C ASN A 144 7.43 25.41 6.28
N ALA A 145 8.55 24.71 6.08
CA ALA A 145 9.39 24.22 7.18
C ALA A 145 10.51 25.22 7.53
N MET A 146 11.13 25.83 6.52
CA MET A 146 12.24 26.77 6.73
C MET A 146 11.82 28.26 6.78
N GLY A 147 10.56 28.58 6.46
CA GLY A 147 10.05 29.95 6.53
C GLY A 147 10.72 30.92 5.53
N ILE A 148 11.37 30.39 4.50
CA ILE A 148 12.03 31.21 3.48
C ILE A 148 10.97 31.74 2.52
N ALA A 149 11.08 33.02 2.17
CA ALA A 149 10.16 33.64 1.23
C ALA A 149 10.26 32.96 -0.16
N VAL A 150 9.21 32.24 -0.52
CA VAL A 150 9.02 31.61 -1.83
C VAL A 150 7.76 32.20 -2.45
N ALA A 151 7.78 32.43 -3.76
CA ALA A 151 6.62 32.91 -4.51
C ALA A 151 5.39 32.01 -4.27
N ASP A 152 4.20 32.61 -4.20
CA ASP A 152 2.96 31.85 -4.13
C ASP A 152 2.74 31.05 -5.41
N GLY A 153 2.13 29.88 -5.25
CA GLY A 153 1.93 28.96 -6.36
C GLY A 153 1.30 27.64 -5.91
N PHE A 154 1.26 26.70 -6.83
CA PHE A 154 0.67 25.38 -6.65
C PHE A 154 1.43 24.34 -7.47
N ALA A 155 1.29 23.08 -7.08
CA ALA A 155 1.72 21.93 -7.84
C ALA A 155 0.51 21.20 -8.43
N ILE A 156 0.59 20.83 -9.69
CA ILE A 156 -0.33 19.86 -10.29
C ILE A 156 0.21 18.48 -9.92
N THR A 157 -0.65 17.61 -9.37
CA THR A 157 -0.20 16.31 -8.87
C THR A 157 0.02 15.30 -9.99
N THR A 158 0.84 14.29 -9.74
CA THR A 158 1.03 13.13 -10.62
C THR A 158 -0.28 12.39 -10.83
N ARG A 159 -1.17 12.35 -9.83
CA ARG A 159 -2.56 11.91 -10.00
C ARG A 159 -3.28 12.64 -11.13
N ALA A 160 -3.27 13.97 -11.14
CA ALA A 160 -3.95 14.73 -12.19
C ALA A 160 -3.40 14.41 -13.59
N PHE A 161 -2.09 14.19 -13.68
CA PHE A 161 -1.45 13.74 -14.91
C PHE A 161 -1.89 12.33 -15.31
N HIS A 162 -1.95 11.39 -14.37
CA HIS A 162 -2.40 10.02 -14.64
C HIS A 162 -3.87 9.97 -15.08
N ASP A 163 -4.76 10.66 -14.37
CA ASP A 163 -6.19 10.71 -14.70
C ASP A 163 -6.42 11.36 -16.07
N MET A 164 -5.61 12.37 -16.43
CA MET A 164 -5.61 12.95 -17.78
C MET A 164 -5.16 11.94 -18.83
N LEU A 165 -4.08 11.19 -18.59
CA LEU A 165 -3.61 10.16 -19.52
C LEU A 165 -4.65 9.07 -19.76
N GLU A 166 -5.34 8.63 -18.71
CA GLU A 166 -6.43 7.66 -18.82
C GLU A 166 -7.63 8.22 -19.58
N HIS A 167 -8.06 9.44 -19.24
CA HIS A 167 -9.18 10.10 -19.91
C HIS A 167 -8.92 10.28 -21.41
N CYS A 168 -7.70 10.67 -21.78
CA CYS A 168 -7.27 10.81 -23.16
C CYS A 168 -6.91 9.48 -23.84
N LYS A 169 -6.96 8.34 -23.12
CA LYS A 169 -6.55 7.01 -23.60
C LYS A 169 -5.15 7.01 -24.21
N LEU A 170 -4.25 7.81 -23.64
CA LEU A 170 -2.89 7.97 -24.12
C LEU A 170 -1.94 6.87 -23.62
N ALA A 171 -2.29 6.15 -22.55
CA ALA A 171 -1.43 5.10 -22.01
C ALA A 171 -1.05 4.01 -23.05
N PRO A 172 -1.99 3.42 -23.82
CA PRO A 172 -1.64 2.43 -24.85
C PRO A 172 -0.73 3.01 -25.94
N ALA A 173 -0.98 4.26 -26.34
CA ALA A 173 -0.21 4.95 -27.35
C ALA A 173 1.23 5.24 -26.89
N ILE A 174 1.39 5.69 -25.63
CA ILE A 174 2.69 5.90 -25.00
C ILE A 174 3.47 4.59 -24.90
N ASP A 175 2.80 3.48 -24.55
CA ASP A 175 3.42 2.16 -24.48
C ASP A 175 3.88 1.67 -25.87
N GLU A 176 3.09 1.93 -26.92
CA GLU A 176 3.45 1.58 -28.30
C GLU A 176 4.67 2.38 -28.79
N VAL A 177 4.66 3.70 -28.60
CA VAL A 177 5.81 4.57 -28.92
C VAL A 177 7.04 4.19 -28.10
N SER A 178 6.89 3.92 -26.81
CA SER A 178 8.00 3.53 -25.94
C SER A 178 8.62 2.19 -26.36
N ARG A 179 7.80 1.24 -26.83
CA ARG A 179 8.28 -0.03 -27.38
C ARG A 179 9.04 0.20 -28.68
N PHE A 180 8.50 1.03 -29.57
CA PHE A 180 9.17 1.40 -30.81
C PHE A 180 10.54 2.04 -30.56
N ILE A 181 10.63 3.01 -29.64
CA ILE A 181 11.91 3.65 -29.28
C ILE A 181 12.91 2.63 -28.74
N LYS A 182 12.46 1.67 -27.91
CA LYS A 182 13.33 0.59 -27.42
C LYS A 182 13.80 -0.37 -28.52
N GLU A 183 12.96 -0.63 -29.52
CA GLU A 183 13.31 -1.47 -30.68
C GLU A 183 14.33 -0.78 -31.58
N VAL A 184 14.19 0.53 -31.79
CA VAL A 184 15.11 1.34 -32.61
C VAL A 184 16.44 1.57 -31.90
N GLY A 185 16.42 1.75 -30.58
CA GLY A 185 17.62 2.07 -29.80
C GLY A 185 18.28 3.36 -30.30
N ASP A 186 19.60 3.33 -30.46
CA ASP A 186 20.38 4.47 -30.95
C ASP A 186 20.48 4.52 -32.49
N ASP A 187 19.97 3.50 -33.20
CA ASP A 187 20.06 3.40 -34.68
C ASP A 187 18.90 4.14 -35.37
N TRP A 188 18.94 5.45 -35.26
CA TRP A 188 17.91 6.33 -35.77
C TRP A 188 18.08 6.61 -37.27
N THR A 189 17.09 6.23 -38.08
CA THR A 189 17.11 6.33 -39.55
C THR A 189 15.87 7.04 -40.08
N GLU A 190 15.94 7.58 -41.30
CA GLU A 190 14.82 8.25 -41.99
C GLU A 190 13.58 7.33 -42.14
N THR A 191 13.82 6.02 -42.25
CA THR A 191 12.77 4.98 -42.23
C THR A 191 12.08 4.89 -40.87
N ASN A 192 12.83 5.00 -39.77
CA ASN A 192 12.27 4.97 -38.42
C ASN A 192 11.52 6.28 -38.09
N GLU A 193 11.94 7.41 -38.66
CA GLU A 193 11.21 8.68 -38.60
C GLU A 193 9.82 8.57 -39.19
N THR A 194 9.75 8.06 -40.42
CA THR A 194 8.48 7.90 -41.15
C THR A 194 7.52 6.98 -40.39
N ARG A 195 8.05 5.89 -39.81
CA ARG A 195 7.27 4.94 -38.99
C ARG A 195 6.75 5.58 -37.70
N LEU A 196 7.53 6.45 -37.06
CA LEU A 196 7.09 7.18 -35.87
C LEU A 196 5.95 8.16 -36.20
N ASP A 197 6.05 8.87 -37.33
CA ASP A 197 5.01 9.79 -37.78
C ASP A 197 3.69 9.09 -38.12
N GLU A 198 3.75 7.92 -38.76
CA GLU A 198 2.58 7.07 -38.99
C GLU A 198 1.93 6.63 -37.68
N LEU A 199 2.75 6.27 -36.68
CA LEU A 199 2.29 5.85 -35.36
C LEU A 199 1.64 7.02 -34.61
N ALA A 200 2.26 8.20 -34.67
CA ALA A 200 1.71 9.45 -34.13
C ALA A 200 0.38 9.84 -34.80
N GLY A 201 0.25 9.65 -36.11
CA GLY A 201 -0.96 9.94 -36.86
C GLY A 201 -2.19 9.12 -36.45
N ARG A 202 -1.98 7.96 -35.80
CA ARG A 202 -3.04 7.07 -35.31
C ARG A 202 -3.57 7.46 -33.92
N ILE A 203 -2.90 8.37 -33.21
CA ILE A 203 -3.21 8.79 -31.83
C ILE A 203 -4.20 9.99 -31.81
N ARG A 204 -5.14 10.08 -32.76
CA ARG A 204 -6.15 11.16 -32.81
C ARG A 204 -7.42 10.85 -32.01
#